data_AF-A0A7W1KUX3-F1
#
_entry.id   AF-A0A7W1KUX3-F1
#
_cell.length_a   1.000
_cell.length_b   1.000
_cell.length_c   1.000
_cell.angle_alpha   90.00
_cell.angle_beta   90.00
_cell.angle_gamma   90.00
#
_symmetry.space_group_name_H-M   'P 1'
#
loop_
_entity.id
_entity.type
_entity.pdbx_description
1 polymer ?
#
loop_
_entity_poly.entity_id
_entity_poly.type
_entity_poly.pdbx_seq_one_letter_code
_entity_poly.pdbx_strand_id
1 'polypeptide(L)' 'MRTLNDCLIAAVAIRSGATVLHSDRDFDAIARHTELRIELVPSPGH' A
#
# COMPACT_ATOMS: atom_id res chain seq x y z
N MET A 1 1.83 12.12 11.02
CA MET A 1 0.55 12.23 10.28
C MET A 1 0.55 11.49 8.92
N ARG A 2 1.56 10.66 8.60
CA ARG A 2 1.61 9.85 7.37
C ARG A 2 0.84 8.53 7.52
N THR A 3 1.05 7.85 8.64
CA THR A 3 0.41 6.58 9.01
C THR A 3 -1.12 6.56 8.94
N LEU A 4 -1.81 7.65 9.27
CA LEU A 4 -3.29 7.67 9.17
C LEU A 4 -3.76 7.66 7.71
N ASN A 5 -3.06 8.38 6.83
CA ASN A 5 -3.39 8.39 5.40
C ASN A 5 -3.07 7.04 4.76
N ASP A 6 -1.94 6.42 5.13
CA ASP A 6 -1.55 5.09 4.64
C ASP A 6 -2.57 4.02 5.06
N CYS A 7 -3.07 4.10 6.30
CA CYS A 7 -4.16 3.24 6.79
C CYS A 7 -5.47 3.47 6.03
N LEU A 8 -5.82 4.71 5.70
CA LEU A 8 -7.03 5.02 4.92
C LEU A 8 -6.92 4.48 3.48
N ILE A 9 -5.77 4.67 2.84
CA ILE A 9 -5.50 4.12 1.50
C ILE A 9 -5.62 2.59 1.53
N ALA A 10 -5.00 1.95 2.53
CA ALA A 10 -5.06 0.50 2.71
C ALA A 10 -6.49 0.01 2.93
N ALA A 11 -7.27 0.67 3.79
CA ALA A 11 -8.66 0.30 4.07
C ALA A 11 -9.55 0.39 2.82
N VAL A 12 -9.36 1.45 2.01
CA VAL A 12 -10.08 1.61 0.74
C VAL A 12 -9.67 0.54 -0.26
N ALA A 13 -8.37 0.27 -0.40
CA ALA A 13 -7.86 -0.75 -1.31
C ALA A 13 -8.38 -2.16 -0.97
N ILE A 14 -8.35 -2.54 0.32
CA ILE A 14 -8.92 -3.80 0.81
C ILE A 14 -10.41 -3.88 0.47
N ARG A 15 -11.19 -2.84 0.81
CA ARG A 15 -12.64 -2.82 0.58
C ARG A 15 -13.00 -2.91 -0.91
N SER A 16 -12.20 -2.31 -1.77
CA SER A 16 -12.39 -2.33 -3.22
C SER A 16 -11.73 -3.54 -3.91
N GLY A 17 -10.98 -4.37 -3.17
CA GLY A 17 -10.21 -5.47 -3.74
C GLY A 17 -9.06 -5.03 -4.66
N ALA A 18 -8.62 -3.77 -4.56
CA ALA A 18 -7.58 -3.18 -5.39
C ALA A 18 -6.17 -3.48 -4.85
N THR A 19 -5.17 -3.38 -5.74
CA THR A 19 -3.74 -3.49 -5.39
C THR A 19 -3.14 -2.10 -5.27
N VAL A 20 -2.39 -1.85 -4.19
CA VAL A 20 -1.67 -0.58 -3.96
C VAL A 20 -0.28 -0.66 -4.56
N LEU A 21 -0.03 0.17 -5.57
CA LEU A 21 1.31 0.38 -6.12
C LEU A 21 2.04 1.42 -5.25
N HIS A 22 3.17 1.06 -4.63
CA HIS A 22 3.89 1.93 -3.70
C HIS A 22 5.41 1.90 -3.87
N SER A 23 6.08 2.94 -3.40
CA SER A 23 7.56 3.00 -3.25
C SER A 23 7.96 3.23 -1.79
N ASP A 24 6.99 3.13 -0.88
CA ASP A 24 7.16 3.41 0.56
C ASP A 24 6.99 2.13 1.38
N ARG A 25 8.00 1.78 2.17
CA ARG A 25 8.05 0.56 2.99
C ARG A 25 6.95 0.46 4.05
N ASP A 26 6.27 1.57 4.36
CA ASP A 26 5.18 1.56 5.34
C ASP A 26 4.00 0.68 4.86
N PHE A 27 3.77 0.56 3.54
CA PHE A 27 2.76 -0.33 2.99
C PHE A 27 3.11 -1.82 3.17
N ASP A 28 4.39 -2.18 3.20
CA ASP A 28 4.83 -3.56 3.53
C ASP A 28 4.43 -3.93 4.96
N ALA A 29 4.56 -3.00 5.91
CA ALA A 29 4.17 -3.23 7.30
C ALA A 29 2.65 -3.43 7.41
N ILE A 30 1.86 -2.66 6.68
CA ILE A 30 0.40 -2.80 6.67
C ILE A 30 -0.02 -4.13 6.01
N ALA A 31 0.59 -4.50 4.88
CA ALA A 31 0.29 -5.74 4.18
C ALA A 31 0.65 -6.99 4.98
N ARG A 32 1.65 -6.92 5.87
CA ARG A 32 1.98 -8.02 6.79
C ARG A 32 0.90 -8.32 7.83
N HIS A 33 0.06 -7.33 8.15
CA HIS A 33 -0.95 -7.44 9.22
C HIS A 33 -2.39 -7.38 8.69
N THR A 34 -2.60 -7.29 7.38
CA THR A 34 -3.92 -7.13 6.74
C THR A 34 -4.00 -7.89 5.42
N GLU A 35 -5.17 -7.93 4.80
CA GLU A 35 -5.38 -8.53 3.47
C GLU A 35 -4.99 -7.60 2.30
N LEU A 36 -4.22 -6.53 2.57
CA LEU A 36 -3.82 -5.56 1.57
C LEU A 36 -2.92 -6.20 0.51
N ARG A 37 -3.30 -6.06 -0.77
CA ARG A 37 -2.44 -6.41 -1.90
C ARG A 37 -1.55 -5.22 -2.25
N ILE A 38 -0.24 -5.46 -2.33
CA ILE A 38 0.76 -4.43 -2.64
C ILE A 38 1.64 -4.83 -3.82
N GLU A 39 2.10 -3.84 -4.56
CA GLU A 39 3.09 -3.98 -5.62
C GLU A 39 4.10 -2.82 -5.53
N LEU A 40 5.38 -3.10 -5.77
CA LEU A 40 6.40 -2.05 -5.79
C LEU A 40 6.30 -1.26 -7.10
N VAL A 41 6.34 0.07 -7.02
CA VAL A 41 6.49 0.92 -8.20
C VAL A 41 7.82 0.54 -8.86
N PRO A 42 7.81 0.00 -10.09
CA PRO A 42 9.06 -0.21 -10.81
C PRO A 42 9.67 1.17 -11.03
N SER A 43 10.95 1.33 -10.66
CA SER A 43 11.66 2.57 -10.96
C SER A 43 11.57 2.79 -12.48
N PRO A 44 11.02 3.93 -12.95
CA PRO A 44 11.07 4.24 -14.36
C PRO A 44 12.56 4.28 -14.73
N GLY A 45 12.98 3.33 -15.57
CA GLY A 45 14.38 3.16 -15.94
C GLY A 45 14.97 4.43 -16.54
N HIS A 46 16.28 4.56 -16.35
CA HIS A 46 17.19 5.51 -17.01
C HIS A 46 16.91 5.69 -18.50
#